data_AF-A0A7K1FHY1-F1
#
_entry.id   AF-A0A7K1FHY1-F1
#
_cell.length_a   1.000
_cell.length_b   1.000
_cell.length_c   1.000
_cell.angle_alpha   90.00
_cell.angle_beta   90.00
_cell.angle_gamma   90.00
#
_symmetry.space_group_name_H-M   'P 1'
#
loop_
_entity.id
_entity.type
_entity.pdbx_description
1 polymer ?
#
loop_
_entity_poly.entity_id
_entity_poly.type
_entity_poly.pdbx_seq_one_letter_code
_entity_poly.pdbx_strand_id
1 'polypeptide(L)'
;MCEGVGDAVSSHRSAIDKVLAGSDPYDLLGQDDQVLVREEWARRAAAVRCQLDYAAEFGAAGERCAEIDDAGNVVDPAVNGRAADDQSWLKSTT
;
A
#
# COMPACT_ATOMS: atom_id res chain seq x y z
N MET A 1 -3.71 -31.30 36.69
CA MET A 1 -4.90 -31.07 35.84
C MET A 1 -4.69 -29.72 35.20
N CYS A 2 -4.40 -29.70 33.89
CA CYS A 2 -4.08 -28.49 33.14
C CYS A 2 -5.34 -28.07 32.38
N GLU A 3 -6.05 -27.04 32.84
CA GLU A 3 -7.11 -26.40 32.08
C GLU A 3 -7.00 -24.89 32.29
N GLY A 4 -6.63 -24.16 31.23
CA GLY A 4 -6.42 -22.71 31.28
C GLY A 4 -5.86 -22.09 30.00
N VAL A 5 -6.15 -22.66 28.81
CA VAL A 5 -5.62 -22.16 27.53
C VAL A 5 -6.72 -21.56 26.63
N GLY A 6 -8.00 -21.68 27.01
CA GLY A 6 -9.13 -21.27 26.18
C GLY A 6 -9.36 -19.75 26.07
N ASP A 7 -9.12 -18.98 27.13
CA ASP A 7 -9.48 -17.55 27.17
C ASP A 7 -8.41 -16.62 26.57
N ALA A 8 -7.12 -16.96 26.71
CA ALA A 8 -6.02 -16.10 26.28
C ALA A 8 -5.92 -15.99 24.74
N VAL A 9 -6.13 -17.10 24.02
CA VAL A 9 -6.02 -17.15 22.55
C VAL A 9 -7.21 -16.46 21.86
N SER A 10 -8.43 -16.64 22.40
CA SER A 10 -9.63 -15.95 21.91
C SER A 10 -9.51 -14.43 22.10
N SER A 11 -8.95 -14.02 23.24
CA SER A 11 -8.68 -12.61 23.54
C SER A 11 -7.64 -11.99 22.59
N HIS A 12 -6.56 -12.72 22.25
CA HIS A 12 -5.53 -12.26 21.31
C HIS A 12 -6.10 -12.01 19.91
N ARG A 13 -6.81 -13.01 19.36
CA ARG A 13 -7.41 -12.87 18.03
C ARG A 13 -8.40 -11.70 17.98
N SER A 14 -9.26 -11.57 18.99
CA SER A 14 -10.23 -10.47 19.05
C SER A 14 -9.56 -9.09 19.13
N ALA A 15 -8.44 -8.97 19.86
CA ALA A 15 -7.70 -7.70 19.94
C ALA A 15 -7.07 -7.31 18.59
N ILE A 16 -6.44 -8.27 17.89
CA ILE A 16 -5.93 -8.06 16.52
C ILE A 16 -7.05 -7.58 15.59
N ASP A 17 -8.20 -8.26 15.60
CA ASP A 17 -9.31 -7.95 14.70
C ASP A 17 -9.86 -6.54 14.93
N LYS A 18 -9.95 -6.10 16.19
CA LYS A 18 -10.36 -4.73 16.55
C LYS A 18 -9.38 -3.67 16.06
N VAL A 19 -8.08 -3.92 16.18
CA VAL A 19 -7.06 -3.01 15.63
C VAL A 19 -7.12 -2.98 14.10
N LEU A 20 -7.30 -4.13 13.44
CA LEU A 20 -7.47 -4.22 12.00
C LEU A 20 -8.76 -3.57 11.48
N ALA A 21 -9.78 -3.47 12.32
CA ALA A 21 -11.01 -2.72 12.07
C ALA A 21 -10.89 -1.23 12.42
N GLY A 22 -9.79 -0.79 13.04
CA GLY A 22 -9.57 0.57 13.50
C GLY A 22 -10.39 0.96 14.73
N SER A 23 -10.97 -0.01 15.44
CA SER A 23 -11.79 0.24 16.63
C SER A 23 -10.98 0.32 17.92
N ASP A 24 -9.79 -0.29 17.95
CA ASP A 24 -8.87 -0.26 19.10
C ASP A 24 -7.47 0.26 18.67
N PRO A 25 -6.71 0.87 19.61
CA PRO A 25 -5.37 1.37 19.34
C PRO A 25 -4.33 0.25 19.25
N TYR A 26 -3.44 0.38 18.26
CA TYR A 26 -2.35 -0.55 17.97
C TYR A 26 -1.37 -0.75 19.13
N ASP A 27 -1.02 0.31 19.84
CA ASP A 27 0.02 0.30 20.88
C ASP A 27 -0.35 -0.50 22.13
N LEU A 28 -1.63 -0.92 22.26
CA LEU A 28 -2.06 -1.81 23.35
C LEU A 28 -1.79 -3.30 23.05
N LEU A 29 -1.43 -3.65 21.82
CA LEU A 29 -1.07 -5.01 21.44
C LEU A 29 0.33 -5.39 21.93
N GLY A 30 0.52 -6.67 22.24
CA GLY A 30 1.85 -7.24 22.44
C GLY A 30 2.67 -7.26 21.14
N GLN A 31 3.99 -7.43 21.24
CA GLN A 31 4.89 -7.37 20.09
C GLN A 31 4.53 -8.38 18.98
N ASP A 32 4.14 -9.60 19.36
CA ASP A 32 3.80 -10.65 18.39
C ASP A 32 2.53 -10.29 17.60
N ASP A 33 1.50 -9.81 18.28
CA ASP A 33 0.26 -9.34 17.65
C ASP A 33 0.49 -8.12 16.76
N GLN A 34 1.37 -7.21 17.20
CA GLN A 34 1.79 -6.05 16.42
C GLN A 34 2.49 -6.44 15.11
N VAL A 35 3.25 -7.54 15.07
CA VAL A 35 3.83 -8.09 13.83
C VAL A 35 2.72 -8.50 12.87
N LEU A 36 1.73 -9.26 13.34
CA LEU A 36 0.62 -9.74 12.52
C LEU A 36 -0.21 -8.60 11.92
N VAL A 37 -0.49 -7.55 12.71
CA VAL A 37 -1.19 -6.36 12.20
C VAL A 37 -0.39 -5.64 11.12
N ARG A 38 0.94 -5.51 11.27
CA ARG A 38 1.79 -4.86 10.25
C ARG A 38 1.82 -5.64 8.94
N GLU A 39 1.92 -6.96 9.02
CA GLU A 39 1.88 -7.83 7.84
C GLU A 39 0.56 -7.68 7.08
N GLU A 40 -0.55 -7.67 7.81
CA GLU A 40 -1.87 -7.53 7.21
C GLU A 40 -2.09 -6.13 6.60
N TRP A 41 -1.67 -5.05 7.27
CA TRP A 41 -1.70 -3.72 6.69
C TRP A 41 -0.84 -3.59 5.43
N ALA A 42 0.37 -4.16 5.44
CA ALA A 42 1.24 -4.17 4.26
C ALA A 42 0.55 -4.89 3.08
N ARG A 43 -0.07 -6.06 3.35
CA ARG A 43 -0.83 -6.82 2.36
C ARG A 43 -2.02 -6.01 1.79
N ARG A 44 -2.83 -5.38 2.66
CA ARG A 44 -3.97 -4.56 2.24
C ARG A 44 -3.52 -3.35 1.42
N ALA A 45 -2.48 -2.65 1.87
CA ALA A 45 -1.95 -1.49 1.15
C ALA A 45 -1.40 -1.87 -0.24
N ALA A 46 -0.72 -3.02 -0.35
CA ALA A 46 -0.27 -3.54 -1.64
C ALA A 46 -1.46 -3.87 -2.55
N ALA A 47 -2.48 -4.56 -2.03
CA ALA A 47 -3.68 -4.90 -2.79
C ALA A 47 -4.41 -3.64 -3.31
N VAL A 48 -4.59 -2.63 -2.47
CA VAL A 48 -5.20 -1.34 -2.86
C VAL A 48 -4.36 -0.66 -3.94
N ARG A 49 -3.04 -0.55 -3.75
CA ARG A 49 -2.16 0.09 -4.76
C ARG A 49 -2.18 -0.64 -6.10
N CYS A 50 -2.23 -1.97 -6.11
CA CYS A 50 -2.31 -2.74 -7.35
C CYS A 50 -3.64 -2.57 -8.09
N GLN A 51 -4.68 -2.07 -7.42
CA GLN A 51 -5.99 -1.79 -8.02
C GLN A 51 -6.13 -0.35 -8.51
N LEU A 52 -5.21 0.55 -8.14
CA LEU A 52 -5.25 1.94 -8.57
C LEU A 52 -4.71 2.08 -9.99
N ASP A 53 -5.57 2.51 -10.91
CA ASP A 53 -5.20 2.91 -12.26
C ASP A 53 -5.76 4.31 -12.55
N TYR A 54 -5.12 5.32 -11.96
CA TYR A 54 -5.54 6.71 -12.12
C TYR A 54 -5.44 7.19 -13.57
N ALA A 55 -4.51 6.64 -14.37
CA ALA A 55 -4.40 7.00 -15.78
C ALA A 55 -5.67 6.58 -16.54
N ALA A 56 -6.18 5.37 -16.30
CA ALA A 56 -7.45 4.92 -16.86
C ALA A 56 -8.64 5.74 -16.32
N GLU A 57 -8.67 6.03 -15.01
CA GLU A 57 -9.75 6.82 -14.39
C GLU A 57 -9.83 8.25 -14.98
N PHE A 58 -8.69 8.95 -15.07
CA PHE A 58 -8.64 10.29 -15.65
C PHE A 58 -8.92 10.28 -17.16
N GLY A 59 -8.41 9.28 -17.89
CA GLY A 59 -8.72 9.09 -19.30
C GLY A 59 -10.22 8.89 -19.54
N ALA A 60 -10.91 8.12 -18.69
CA ALA A 60 -12.36 7.94 -18.76
C ALA A 60 -13.14 9.25 -18.47
N ALA A 61 -12.60 10.13 -17.63
CA ALA A 61 -13.16 11.45 -17.34
C ALA A 61 -12.87 12.50 -18.44
N GLY A 62 -12.06 12.17 -19.45
CA GLY A 62 -11.59 13.13 -20.46
C GLY A 62 -10.55 14.12 -19.92
N GLU A 63 -10.00 13.83 -18.74
CA GLU A 63 -8.94 14.61 -18.12
C GLU A 63 -7.57 14.11 -18.62
N ARG A 64 -6.59 15.02 -18.65
CA ARG A 64 -5.22 14.69 -19.03
C ARG A 64 -4.32 14.83 -17.82
N CYS A 65 -3.55 13.79 -17.54
CA CYS A 65 -2.49 13.80 -16.54
C CYS A 65 -1.21 14.31 -17.19
N ALA A 66 -0.48 15.18 -16.48
CA ALA A 66 0.88 15.54 -16.85
C ALA A 66 1.76 15.35 -15.63
N GLU A 67 2.92 14.73 -15.83
CA GLU A 67 3.92 14.52 -14.78
C GLU A 67 4.83 15.75 -14.72
N ILE A 68 5.41 16.03 -13.55
CA ILE A 68 6.39 17.10 -13.40
C ILE A 68 7.75 16.44 -13.21
N ASP A 69 8.75 16.86 -14.01
CA ASP A 69 10.13 16.37 -13.87
C ASP A 69 10.83 16.91 -12.62
N ASP A 70 12.01 16.38 -12.30
CA ASP A 70 12.81 16.80 -11.14
C ASP A 70 13.20 18.29 -11.15
N ALA A 71 13.10 18.96 -12.31
CA ALA A 71 13.38 20.39 -12.48
C ALA A 71 12.11 21.26 -12.41
N GLY A 72 10.93 20.65 -12.25
CA GLY A 72 9.65 21.36 -12.14
C GLY A 72 8.94 21.62 -13.48
N ASN A 73 9.39 21.02 -14.59
CA ASN A 73 8.74 21.17 -15.88
C ASN A 73 7.63 20.14 -16.08
N VAL A 74 6.54 20.57 -16.72
CA VAL A 74 5.43 19.69 -17.08
C VAL A 74 5.81 18.83 -18.29
N VAL A 75 5.76 17.51 -18.13
CA VAL A 75 5.96 16.50 -19.18
C VAL A 75 4.59 15.93 -19.55
N ASP A 76 4.16 16.17 -20.79
CA ASP A 76 2.94 15.58 -21.34
C ASP A 76 3.28 14.23 -22.02
N PRO A 77 2.82 13.08 -21.47
CA PRO A 77 3.11 11.78 -22.04
C PRO A 77 2.51 11.56 -23.44
N ALA A 78 1.48 12.33 -23.84
CA ALA A 78 0.89 12.26 -25.18
C ALA A 78 1.72 13.03 -26.23
N VAL A 79 2.51 14.02 -25.82
CA VAL A 79 3.40 14.77 -26.71
C VAL A 79 4.71 14.01 -26.99
N ASN A 80 5.16 13.19 -26.04
CA ASN A 80 6.39 12.39 -26.14
C ASN A 80 6.23 11.03 -26.85
N GLY A 81 5.17 10.86 -27.66
CA GLY A 81 4.89 9.65 -28.46
C GLY A 81 5.89 9.30 -29.57
N ARG A 82 7.16 9.67 -29.44
CA ARG A 82 8.31 9.24 -30.27
C ARG A 82 9.58 9.15 -29.43
N ALA A 83 9.67 8.09 -28.61
CA ALA A 83 10.87 7.26 -28.38
C ALA A 83 10.60 6.40 -27.15
N ALA A 84 10.09 5.20 -27.36
CA ALA A 84 10.03 4.15 -26.34
C ALA A 84 11.41 3.47 -26.17
N ASP A 85 12.49 4.27 -26.20
CA ASP A 85 13.87 3.80 -26.34
C ASP A 85 14.87 4.60 -25.50
N ASP A 86 14.42 5.33 -24.47
CA ASP A 86 15.29 5.87 -23.42
C ASP A 86 14.87 5.40 -22.01
N GLN A 87 15.09 4.12 -21.75
CA GLN A 87 15.08 3.56 -20.39
C GLN A 87 16.44 3.76 -19.69
N SER A 88 17.07 4.93 -19.80
CA SER A 88 18.34 5.23 -19.11
C SER A 88 18.23 5.14 -17.57
N TRP A 89 17.03 5.24 -17.01
CA TRP A 89 16.80 5.18 -15.56
C TRP A 89 16.89 3.76 -14.95
N LEU A 90 16.94 2.71 -15.77
CA LEU A 90 17.14 1.31 -15.30
C LEU A 90 18.63 0.91 -15.18
N LYS A 91 19.56 1.85 -15.38
CA LYS A 91 21.02 1.59 -15.34
C LYS A 91 21.70 2.44 -14.26
N SER A 92 21.31 2.27 -13.01
CA SER A 92 22.10 2.76 -11.88
C SER A 92 22.06 1.78 -10.71
N THR A 93 22.70 0.64 -10.93
CA THR A 93 23.27 -0.18 -9.86
C THR A 93 24.68 -0.55 -10.28
N THR A 94 25.66 0.12 -9.69
CA THR A 94 27.05 -0.34 -9.55
C THR A 94 27.42 -0.15 -8.10
#